data_AF-A0A2N9BB18-F1
#
_entry.id   AF-A0A2N9BB18-F1
#
_cell.length_a   1.000
_cell.length_b   1.000
_cell.length_c   1.000
_cell.angle_alpha   90.00
_cell.angle_beta   90.00
_cell.angle_gamma   90.00
#
_symmetry.space_group_name_H-M   'P 1'
#
loop_
_entity.id
_entity.type
_entity.pdbx_description
1 polymer ?
#
loop_
_entity_poly.entity_id
_entity_poly.type
_entity_poly.pdbx_seq_one_letter_code
_entity_poly.pdbx_strand_id
1 'polypeptide(L)'
;MVVPVDARASWRSVQRRAKWWEEWWPANEPSRPTTRNRKLSAWTVHIQPKWGKRKLNSLTYLELQTWVAKELKGYATQTKVLELLKMMLRHAVRDQRIPFNPAADVTKTASPPVRHPDDLTPPTEEQYTEIRKHIPVWWQPVTDFLENTGLRWGETAGTRRIFLDLEADTVKVWSSTTAARCAARASRRRRPASAPSRSR
;
A
#
# COMPACT_ATOMS: atom_id res chain seq x y z
N MET A 1 -45.04 -0.12 30.53
CA MET A 1 -43.69 0.46 30.74
C MET A 1 -42.95 0.42 29.41
N VAL A 2 -42.92 1.55 28.70
CA VAL A 2 -42.19 1.68 27.43
C VAL A 2 -40.77 2.11 27.78
N VAL A 3 -39.80 1.22 27.55
CA VAL A 3 -38.38 1.53 27.72
C VAL A 3 -38.01 2.60 26.69
N PRO A 4 -37.40 3.73 27.08
CA PRO A 4 -37.10 4.79 26.14
C PRO A 4 -36.03 4.34 25.14
N VAL A 5 -36.32 4.51 23.85
CA VAL A 5 -35.36 4.36 22.74
C VAL A 5 -34.16 5.27 22.99
N ASP A 6 -33.00 4.63 22.96
CA ASP A 6 -31.71 5.05 23.45
C ASP A 6 -31.25 6.45 22.95
N ALA A 7 -31.11 7.41 23.87
CA ALA A 7 -30.50 8.71 23.61
C ALA A 7 -29.01 8.62 23.19
N ARG A 8 -28.38 7.44 23.26
CA ARG A 8 -27.03 7.20 22.71
C ARG A 8 -26.98 7.16 21.18
N ALA A 9 -28.12 6.99 20.50
CA ALA A 9 -28.15 6.91 19.03
C ALA A 9 -28.00 8.27 18.32
N SER A 10 -28.25 9.39 19.01
CA SER A 10 -28.35 10.72 18.39
C SER A 10 -26.98 11.40 18.14
N TRP A 11 -25.94 11.10 18.93
CA TRP A 11 -24.63 11.75 18.77
C TRP A 11 -23.72 11.08 17.73
N ARG A 12 -23.94 9.78 17.43
CA ARG A 12 -23.15 9.02 16.44
C ARG A 12 -23.63 9.17 14.99
N SER A 13 -24.92 9.49 14.80
CA SER A 13 -25.64 9.32 13.53
C SER A 13 -25.46 10.46 12.51
N VAL A 14 -24.88 11.60 12.90
CA VAL A 14 -24.73 12.79 12.01
C VAL A 14 -23.28 13.27 11.94
N GLN A 15 -22.32 12.35 11.90
CA GLN A 15 -20.92 12.74 11.71
C GLN A 15 -20.60 13.02 10.24
N ARG A 16 -19.79 14.06 10.01
CA ARG A 16 -19.17 14.34 8.70
C ARG A 16 -18.06 13.32 8.46
N ARG A 17 -17.81 12.97 7.20
CA ARG A 17 -16.75 12.02 6.84
C ARG A 17 -15.36 12.48 7.23
N ALA A 18 -15.08 13.78 7.16
CA ALA A 18 -13.80 14.32 7.62
C ALA A 18 -13.57 14.02 9.11
N LYS A 19 -14.60 14.21 9.94
CA LYS A 19 -14.51 13.92 11.38
C LYS A 19 -14.38 12.41 11.65
N TRP A 20 -15.13 11.58 10.90
CA TRP A 20 -14.93 10.13 10.99
C TRP A 20 -13.51 9.71 10.62
N TRP A 21 -12.94 10.30 9.57
CA TRP A 21 -11.57 10.03 9.17
C TRP A 21 -10.56 10.37 10.27
N GLU A 22 -10.71 11.52 10.93
CA GLU A 22 -9.85 11.95 12.03
C GLU A 22 -9.90 10.98 13.22
N GLU A 23 -11.08 10.42 13.53
CA GLU A 23 -11.27 9.43 14.60
C GLU A 23 -10.73 8.04 14.19
N TRP A 24 -10.97 7.63 12.94
CA TRP A 24 -10.67 6.28 12.45
C TRP A 24 -9.21 6.10 12.03
N TRP A 25 -8.60 7.11 11.42
CA TRP A 25 -7.26 7.02 10.82
C TRP A 25 -6.17 6.66 11.84
N PRO A 26 -6.08 7.27 13.04
CA PRO A 26 -5.03 6.94 14.01
C PRO A 26 -5.03 5.46 14.43
N ALA A 27 -6.21 4.84 14.51
CA ALA A 27 -6.34 3.42 14.87
C ALA A 27 -6.13 2.45 13.69
N ASN A 28 -6.21 2.93 12.44
CA ASN A 28 -6.17 2.11 11.23
C ASN A 28 -5.02 2.48 10.28
N GLU A 29 -4.09 3.29 10.75
CA GLU A 29 -2.93 3.75 10.00
C GLU A 29 -1.96 2.57 9.75
N PRO A 30 -1.64 2.26 8.47
CA PRO A 30 -0.67 1.21 8.19
C PRO A 30 0.71 1.55 8.73
N SER A 31 1.37 0.59 9.38
CA SER A 31 2.74 0.74 9.88
C SER A 31 3.76 0.93 8.75
N ARG A 32 3.51 0.37 7.55
CA ARG A 32 4.37 0.53 6.38
C ARG A 32 4.19 1.91 5.75
N PRO A 33 5.24 2.76 5.65
CA PRO A 33 5.11 4.13 5.16
C PRO A 33 4.60 4.25 3.72
N THR A 34 4.96 3.32 2.84
CA THR A 34 4.49 3.30 1.45
C THR A 34 2.97 3.09 1.38
N THR A 35 2.46 2.12 2.14
CA THR A 35 1.01 1.85 2.24
C THR A 35 0.27 3.01 2.89
N ARG A 36 0.84 3.60 3.94
CA ARG A 36 0.33 4.79 4.62
C ARG A 36 0.19 5.96 3.63
N ASN A 37 1.27 6.33 2.95
CA ASN A 37 1.29 7.44 2.00
C ASN A 37 0.33 7.22 0.84
N ARG A 38 0.19 5.98 0.35
CA ARG A 38 -0.78 5.62 -0.69
C ARG A 38 -2.22 5.87 -0.25
N LYS A 39 -2.59 5.45 0.97
CA LYS A 39 -3.93 5.68 1.52
C LYS A 39 -4.18 7.16 1.83
N LEU A 40 -3.18 7.87 2.38
CA LEU A 40 -3.25 9.31 2.62
C LEU A 40 -3.49 10.07 1.31
N SER A 41 -2.71 9.79 0.27
CA SER A 41 -2.90 10.41 -1.04
C SER A 41 -4.29 10.13 -1.62
N ALA A 42 -4.79 8.89 -1.53
CA ALA A 42 -6.15 8.59 -1.96
C ALA A 42 -7.21 9.39 -1.19
N TRP A 43 -7.01 9.60 0.12
CA TRP A 43 -7.88 10.44 0.93
C TRP A 43 -7.79 11.91 0.54
N THR A 44 -6.60 12.52 0.59
CA THR A 44 -6.41 13.97 0.43
C THR A 44 -6.74 14.45 -0.98
N VAL A 45 -6.42 13.64 -2.00
CA VAL A 45 -6.60 14.03 -3.41
C VAL A 45 -8.02 13.77 -3.90
N HIS A 46 -8.64 12.65 -3.50
CA HIS A 46 -9.89 12.21 -4.12
C HIS A 46 -11.10 12.22 -3.17
N ILE A 47 -10.96 11.65 -1.97
CA ILE A 47 -12.12 11.44 -1.08
C ILE A 47 -12.45 12.71 -0.31
N GLN A 48 -11.46 13.35 0.31
CA GLN A 48 -11.65 14.52 1.16
C GLN A 48 -12.27 15.72 0.42
N PRO A 49 -11.78 16.12 -0.79
CA PRO A 49 -12.29 17.32 -1.46
C PRO A 49 -13.77 17.23 -1.81
N LYS A 50 -14.22 16.06 -2.26
CA LYS A 50 -15.61 15.86 -2.68
C LYS A 50 -16.53 15.44 -1.53
N TRP A 51 -16.07 14.52 -0.70
CA TRP A 51 -16.93 13.80 0.23
C TRP A 51 -16.69 14.14 1.69
N GLY A 52 -15.62 14.85 2.04
CA GLY A 52 -15.25 15.13 3.42
C GLY A 52 -16.30 15.89 4.23
N LYS A 53 -16.97 16.87 3.61
CA LYS A 53 -17.99 17.72 4.26
C LYS A 53 -19.38 17.06 4.37
N ARG A 54 -19.63 16.02 3.59
CA ARG A 54 -20.93 15.32 3.53
C ARG A 54 -21.09 14.38 4.74
N LYS A 55 -22.34 14.16 5.15
CA LYS A 55 -22.69 13.23 6.24
C LYS A 55 -22.41 11.79 5.80
N LEU A 56 -22.09 10.91 6.75
CA LEU A 56 -21.85 9.50 6.44
C LEU A 56 -23.10 8.81 5.89
N ASN A 57 -24.27 9.11 6.45
CA ASN A 57 -25.55 8.46 6.11
C ASN A 57 -26.23 9.00 4.85
N SER A 58 -25.79 10.14 4.31
CA SER A 58 -26.45 10.78 3.16
C SER A 58 -25.93 10.30 1.81
N LEU A 59 -25.12 9.24 1.79
CA LEU A 59 -24.42 8.79 0.59
C LEU A 59 -25.20 7.66 -0.07
N THR A 60 -25.48 7.82 -1.36
CA THR A 60 -26.14 6.76 -2.12
C THR A 60 -25.15 5.98 -2.99
N TYR A 61 -25.51 4.75 -3.33
CA TYR A 61 -24.75 3.92 -4.28
C TYR A 61 -24.60 4.62 -5.64
N LEU A 62 -25.69 5.19 -6.18
CA LEU A 62 -25.70 5.84 -7.49
C LEU A 62 -24.76 7.06 -7.56
N GLU A 63 -24.74 7.87 -6.51
CA GLU A 63 -23.81 9.00 -6.39
C GLU A 63 -22.34 8.54 -6.44
N LEU A 64 -22.02 7.46 -5.72
CA LEU A 64 -20.67 6.90 -5.70
C LEU A 64 -20.28 6.32 -7.07
N GLN A 65 -21.16 5.53 -7.68
CA GLN A 65 -20.91 4.94 -9.00
C GLN A 65 -20.71 6.05 -10.05
N THR A 66 -21.56 7.08 -10.03
CA THR A 66 -21.46 8.23 -10.94
C THR A 66 -20.14 8.97 -10.75
N TRP A 67 -19.70 9.16 -9.49
CA TRP A 67 -18.42 9.80 -9.19
C TRP A 67 -17.23 8.99 -9.70
N VAL A 68 -17.22 7.68 -9.47
CA VAL A 68 -16.15 6.79 -9.93
C VAL A 68 -16.05 6.80 -11.45
N ALA A 69 -17.19 6.79 -12.14
CA ALA A 69 -17.24 6.81 -13.60
C ALA A 69 -16.78 8.16 -14.20
N LYS A 70 -17.17 9.29 -13.61
CA LYS A 70 -16.94 10.62 -14.20
C LYS A 70 -15.62 11.27 -13.80
N GLU A 71 -15.19 11.14 -12.55
CA GLU A 71 -14.09 11.94 -12.00
C GLU A 71 -12.82 11.13 -11.71
N LEU A 72 -12.95 9.83 -11.40
CA LEU A 72 -11.78 8.99 -11.13
C LEU A 72 -11.28 8.36 -12.43
N LYS A 73 -10.16 8.85 -12.93
CA LYS A 73 -9.50 8.29 -14.11
C LYS A 73 -8.46 7.22 -13.72
N GLY A 74 -8.44 6.13 -14.49
CA GLY A 74 -7.44 5.06 -14.39
C GLY A 74 -7.79 3.95 -13.40
N TYR A 75 -7.52 2.71 -13.83
CA TYR A 75 -7.84 1.49 -13.08
C TYR A 75 -7.16 1.40 -11.72
N ALA A 76 -5.86 1.72 -11.66
CA ALA A 76 -5.09 1.66 -10.43
C ALA A 76 -5.58 2.70 -9.41
N THR A 77 -5.96 3.90 -9.86
CA THR A 77 -6.50 4.97 -9.01
C THR A 77 -7.86 4.57 -8.45
N GLN A 78 -8.79 4.15 -9.32
CA GLN A 78 -10.11 3.67 -8.90
C GLN A 78 -9.99 2.53 -7.88
N THR A 79 -9.08 1.57 -8.12
CA THR A 79 -8.84 0.45 -7.19
C THR A 79 -8.42 0.95 -5.81
N LYS A 80 -7.39 1.81 -5.73
CA LYS A 80 -6.86 2.32 -4.45
C LYS A 80 -7.90 3.16 -3.67
N VAL A 81 -8.62 4.01 -4.38
CA VAL A 81 -9.65 4.89 -3.78
C VAL A 81 -10.82 4.06 -3.27
N LEU A 82 -11.31 3.10 -4.07
CA LEU A 82 -12.41 2.21 -3.67
C LEU A 82 -12.01 1.28 -2.53
N GLU A 83 -10.81 0.70 -2.53
CA GLU A 83 -10.30 -0.09 -1.41
C GLU A 83 -10.36 0.69 -0.10
N LEU A 84 -9.87 1.93 -0.10
CA LEU A 84 -9.87 2.79 1.08
C LEU A 84 -11.29 3.15 1.52
N LEU A 85 -12.15 3.55 0.58
CA LEU A 85 -13.52 3.95 0.86
C LEU A 85 -14.34 2.76 1.42
N LYS A 86 -14.23 1.58 0.79
CA LYS A 86 -14.90 0.37 1.25
C LYS A 86 -14.45 -0.02 2.65
N MET A 87 -13.15 0.02 2.92
CA MET A 87 -12.61 -0.29 4.26
C MET A 87 -13.11 0.70 5.32
N MET A 88 -13.08 2.00 5.03
CA MET A 88 -13.54 3.06 5.93
C MET A 88 -15.02 2.91 6.28
N LEU A 89 -15.88 2.68 5.28
CA LEU A 89 -17.32 2.54 5.49
C LEU A 89 -17.67 1.20 6.15
N ARG A 90 -16.93 0.11 5.89
CA ARG A 90 -17.07 -1.14 6.64
C ARG A 90 -16.81 -0.92 8.14
N HIS A 91 -15.80 -0.13 8.50
CA HIS A 91 -15.51 0.15 9.91
C HIS A 91 -16.56 1.07 10.52
N ALA A 92 -17.14 1.99 9.75
CA ALA A 92 -18.27 2.80 10.20
C ALA A 92 -19.55 1.97 10.46
N VAL A 93 -19.78 0.91 9.66
CA VAL A 93 -20.85 -0.07 9.93
C VAL A 93 -20.57 -0.83 11.24
N ARG A 94 -19.33 -1.28 11.45
CA ARG A 94 -18.93 -1.98 12.69
C ARG A 94 -19.09 -1.11 13.94
N ASP A 95 -18.84 0.19 13.84
CA ASP A 95 -19.05 1.16 14.93
C ASP A 95 -20.51 1.68 15.00
N GLN A 96 -21.43 1.04 14.26
CA GLN A 96 -22.88 1.32 14.22
C GLN A 96 -23.24 2.77 13.87
N ARG A 97 -22.41 3.45 13.08
CA ARG A 97 -22.67 4.83 12.62
C ARG A 97 -23.53 4.89 11.37
N ILE A 98 -23.44 3.85 10.56
CA ILE A 98 -24.24 3.66 9.35
C ILE A 98 -24.82 2.25 9.35
N PRO A 99 -26.08 2.07 8.87
CA PRO A 99 -26.73 0.76 8.87
C PRO A 99 -26.13 -0.18 7.82
N PHE A 100 -25.69 0.35 6.68
CA PHE A 100 -25.11 -0.44 5.59
C PHE A 100 -23.97 0.33 4.92
N ASN A 101 -23.14 -0.39 4.16
CA ASN A 101 -22.04 0.20 3.41
C ASN A 101 -22.47 0.51 1.95
N PRO A 102 -22.70 1.79 1.60
CA PRO A 102 -23.11 2.16 0.23
C PRO A 102 -22.01 1.93 -0.82
N ALA A 103 -20.75 1.77 -0.42
CA ALA A 103 -19.64 1.51 -1.33
C ALA A 103 -19.38 0.01 -1.58
N ALA A 104 -20.12 -0.90 -0.93
CA ALA A 104 -19.85 -2.34 -1.00
C ALA A 104 -19.79 -2.84 -2.45
N ASP A 105 -20.83 -2.51 -3.23
CA ASP A 105 -21.03 -3.02 -4.59
C ASP A 105 -20.59 -2.05 -5.68
N VAL A 106 -19.95 -0.93 -5.31
CA VAL A 106 -19.42 0.02 -6.29
C VAL A 106 -18.32 -0.64 -7.11
N THR A 107 -18.47 -0.58 -8.43
CA THR A 107 -17.58 -1.22 -9.40
C THR A 107 -16.64 -0.21 -10.04
N LYS A 108 -15.53 -0.71 -10.57
CA LYS A 108 -14.59 0.08 -11.36
C LYS A 108 -15.16 0.23 -12.77
N THR A 109 -15.03 1.42 -13.33
CA THR A 109 -15.43 1.71 -14.71
C THR A 109 -14.24 1.65 -15.66
N ALA A 110 -13.02 1.88 -15.16
CA ALA A 110 -11.82 1.77 -15.97
C ALA A 110 -11.44 0.30 -16.18
N SER A 111 -11.02 -0.04 -17.40
CA SER A 111 -10.46 -1.36 -17.71
C SER A 111 -9.04 -1.50 -17.14
N PRO A 112 -8.64 -2.71 -16.71
CA PRO A 112 -7.25 -2.99 -16.40
C PRO A 112 -6.36 -2.62 -17.61
N PRO A 113 -5.15 -2.08 -17.38
CA PRO A 113 -4.22 -1.89 -18.48
C PRO A 113 -3.89 -3.25 -19.09
N VAL A 114 -4.12 -3.38 -20.40
CA VAL A 114 -3.66 -4.55 -21.17
C VAL A 114 -2.15 -4.44 -21.23
N ARG A 115 -1.46 -5.46 -20.70
CA ARG A 115 -0.02 -5.58 -20.84
C ARG A 115 0.28 -6.30 -22.14
N HIS A 116 1.29 -5.86 -22.87
CA HIS A 116 1.74 -6.61 -24.03
C HIS A 116 2.30 -7.96 -23.55
N PRO A 117 2.15 -9.07 -24.30
CA PRO A 117 2.77 -10.35 -23.94
C PRO A 117 4.28 -10.23 -23.66
N ASP A 118 4.95 -9.34 -24.39
CA ASP A 118 6.38 -9.07 -24.22
C ASP A 118 6.68 -8.37 -22.87
N ASP A 119 5.74 -7.63 -22.28
CA ASP A 119 5.91 -7.04 -20.93
C ASP A 119 5.86 -8.10 -19.82
N LEU A 120 5.40 -9.31 -20.14
CA LEU A 120 5.26 -10.42 -19.20
C LEU A 120 6.40 -11.44 -19.35
N THR A 121 7.15 -11.38 -20.45
CA THR A 121 8.17 -12.35 -20.78
C THR A 121 9.54 -11.77 -20.43
N PRO A 122 10.39 -12.47 -19.66
CA PRO A 122 11.75 -12.02 -19.44
C PRO A 122 12.52 -11.97 -20.78
N PRO A 123 13.54 -11.09 -20.89
CA PRO A 123 14.39 -11.05 -22.08
C PRO A 123 15.08 -12.41 -22.29
N THR A 124 15.33 -12.77 -23.54
CA THR A 124 16.18 -13.93 -23.85
C THR A 124 17.64 -13.62 -23.53
N GLU A 125 18.47 -14.65 -23.40
CA GLU A 125 19.91 -14.50 -23.13
C GLU A 125 20.63 -13.66 -24.22
N GLU A 126 20.22 -13.83 -25.48
CA GLU A 126 20.71 -13.04 -26.62
C GLU A 126 20.32 -11.56 -26.48
N GLN A 127 19.05 -11.29 -26.13
CA GLN A 127 18.56 -9.93 -25.92
C GLN A 127 19.25 -9.27 -24.71
N TYR A 128 19.46 -10.01 -23.63
CA TYR A 128 20.20 -9.54 -22.47
C TYR A 128 21.64 -9.17 -22.82
N THR A 129 22.33 -10.04 -23.57
CA THR A 129 23.71 -9.81 -24.02
C THR A 129 23.80 -8.53 -24.86
N GLU A 130 22.82 -8.27 -25.73
CA GLU A 130 22.77 -7.05 -26.52
C GLU A 130 22.53 -5.81 -25.64
N ILE A 131 21.55 -5.87 -24.74
CA ILE A 131 21.27 -4.78 -23.77
C ILE A 131 22.52 -4.47 -22.95
N ARG A 132 23.24 -5.51 -22.49
CA ARG A 132 24.44 -5.40 -21.68
C ARG A 132 25.54 -4.58 -22.36
N LYS A 133 25.72 -4.68 -23.68
CA LYS A 133 26.72 -3.89 -24.44
C LYS A 133 26.49 -2.40 -24.33
N HIS A 134 25.23 -1.98 -24.16
CA HIS A 134 24.85 -0.58 -24.02
C HIS A 134 24.81 -0.10 -22.56
N ILE A 135 24.98 -0.99 -21.58
CA ILE A 135 25.02 -0.64 -20.16
C ILE A 135 26.46 -0.23 -19.77
N PRO A 136 26.64 0.90 -19.06
CA PRO A 136 27.95 1.30 -18.56
C PRO A 136 28.61 0.21 -17.70
N VAL A 137 29.93 0.06 -17.82
CA VAL A 137 30.71 -1.00 -17.17
C VAL A 137 30.47 -1.09 -15.66
N TRP A 138 30.21 0.02 -14.97
CA TRP A 138 29.94 0.02 -13.53
C TRP A 138 28.55 -0.50 -13.15
N TRP A 139 27.59 -0.50 -14.08
CA TRP A 139 26.23 -1.02 -13.87
C TRP A 139 26.10 -2.50 -14.23
N GLN A 140 26.98 -2.99 -15.08
CA GLN A 140 27.01 -4.35 -15.60
C GLN A 140 26.94 -5.44 -14.50
N PRO A 141 27.71 -5.39 -13.40
CA PRO A 141 27.62 -6.41 -12.34
C PRO A 141 26.25 -6.44 -11.64
N VAL A 142 25.57 -5.30 -11.52
CA VAL A 142 24.25 -5.23 -10.88
C VAL A 142 23.20 -5.86 -11.80
N THR A 143 23.30 -5.62 -13.10
CA THR A 143 22.40 -6.22 -14.09
C THR A 143 22.61 -7.73 -14.15
N ASP A 144 23.85 -8.21 -14.16
CA ASP A 144 24.15 -9.66 -14.16
C ASP A 144 23.61 -10.32 -12.90
N PHE A 145 23.79 -9.66 -11.76
CA PHE A 145 23.26 -10.13 -10.50
C PHE A 145 21.73 -10.23 -10.52
N LEU A 146 21.03 -9.23 -11.09
CA LEU A 146 19.57 -9.23 -11.20
C LEU A 146 19.06 -10.32 -12.14
N GLU A 147 19.71 -10.51 -13.28
CA GLU A 147 19.35 -11.53 -14.26
C GLU A 147 19.48 -12.94 -13.68
N ASN A 148 20.60 -13.22 -13.00
CA ASN A 148 20.87 -14.56 -12.45
C ASN A 148 20.05 -14.87 -11.20
N THR A 149 19.72 -13.87 -10.37
CA THR A 149 19.03 -14.10 -9.08
C THR A 149 17.52 -13.87 -9.13
N GLY A 150 17.03 -13.13 -10.13
CA GLY A 150 15.61 -12.75 -10.23
C GLY A 150 15.11 -11.87 -9.08
N LEU A 151 16.00 -11.25 -8.31
CA LEU A 151 15.63 -10.42 -7.17
C LEU A 151 14.93 -9.14 -7.59
N ARG A 152 13.97 -8.70 -6.77
CA ARG A 152 13.35 -7.39 -7.03
C ARG A 152 14.38 -6.30 -6.81
N TRP A 153 14.32 -5.24 -7.62
CA TRP A 153 15.18 -4.07 -7.47
C TRP A 153 15.34 -3.58 -6.01
N GLY A 154 14.23 -3.54 -5.26
CA GLY A 154 14.23 -3.13 -3.87
C GLY A 154 15.04 -4.06 -2.96
N GLU A 155 15.05 -5.37 -3.22
CA GLU A 155 15.84 -6.38 -2.50
C GLU A 155 17.32 -6.25 -2.88
N THR A 156 17.63 -6.18 -4.17
CA THR A 156 19.01 -5.99 -4.68
C THR A 156 19.66 -4.72 -4.12
N ALA A 157 18.97 -3.59 -4.16
CA ALA A 157 19.47 -2.34 -3.59
C ALA A 157 19.57 -2.37 -2.04
N GLY A 158 18.88 -3.32 -1.38
CA GLY A 158 18.93 -3.54 0.06
C GLY A 158 20.00 -4.55 0.48
N THR A 159 20.56 -5.31 -0.47
CA THR A 159 21.58 -6.32 -0.23
C THR A 159 22.87 -5.68 0.27
N ARG A 160 23.49 -6.34 1.26
CA ARG A 160 24.75 -5.91 1.85
C ARG A 160 25.76 -7.03 1.74
N ARG A 161 27.05 -6.69 1.71
CA ARG A 161 28.15 -7.67 1.64
C ARG A 161 28.05 -8.80 2.67
N ILE A 162 27.59 -8.50 3.88
CA ILE A 162 27.40 -9.48 4.98
C ILE A 162 26.39 -10.59 4.68
N PHE A 163 25.54 -10.40 3.67
CA PHE A 163 24.54 -11.37 3.24
C PHE A 163 24.92 -12.11 1.96
N LEU A 164 26.12 -11.83 1.43
CA LEU A 164 26.70 -12.50 0.27
C LEU A 164 27.76 -13.48 0.76
N ASP A 165 27.52 -14.75 0.55
CA ASP A 165 28.52 -15.79 0.71
C ASP A 165 29.08 -16.12 -0.68
N LEU A 166 30.31 -15.66 -0.95
CA LEU A 166 30.97 -15.86 -2.24
C LEU A 166 31.70 -17.21 -2.31
N GLU A 167 31.85 -17.92 -1.19
CA GLU A 167 32.46 -19.25 -1.19
C GLU A 167 31.38 -20.31 -1.49
N ALA A 168 30.17 -20.10 -0.96
CA ALA A 168 29.04 -20.96 -1.21
C ALA A 168 28.15 -20.51 -2.38
N ASP A 169 28.47 -19.41 -3.06
CA ASP A 169 27.63 -18.77 -4.09
C ASP A 169 26.18 -18.55 -3.67
N THR A 170 25.96 -18.15 -2.40
CA THR A 170 24.60 -17.92 -1.87
C THR A 170 24.37 -16.48 -1.44
N VAL A 171 23.12 -16.03 -1.64
CA VAL A 171 22.65 -14.72 -1.19
C VAL A 171 21.50 -14.87 -0.22
N LYS A 172 21.64 -14.29 0.98
CA LYS A 172 20.58 -14.23 1.98
C LYS A 172 19.78 -12.93 1.86
N VAL A 173 18.54 -13.02 1.37
CA VAL A 173 17.65 -11.85 1.23
C VAL A 173 16.97 -11.55 2.56
N TRP A 174 17.41 -10.50 3.24
CA TRP A 174 16.85 -10.11 4.54
C TRP A 174 15.90 -8.90 4.47
N SER A 175 16.19 -7.91 3.61
CA SER A 175 15.40 -6.68 3.56
C SER A 175 15.39 -6.01 2.20
N SER A 176 14.26 -5.42 1.84
CA SER A 176 14.19 -4.45 0.73
C SER A 176 14.58 -3.05 1.20
N THR A 177 15.07 -2.20 0.30
CA THR A 177 15.50 -0.81 0.58
C THR A 177 14.43 0.04 1.28
N THR A 178 13.15 -0.21 0.96
CA THR A 178 12.01 0.40 1.65
C THR A 178 11.98 0.00 3.14
N ALA A 179 12.26 -1.27 3.45
CA ALA A 179 12.43 -1.75 4.81
C ALA A 179 13.74 -1.27 5.43
N ALA A 180 14.84 -1.13 4.67
CA ALA A 180 16.12 -0.65 5.18
C ALA A 180 16.07 0.81 5.67
N ARG A 181 15.33 1.71 5.00
CA ARG A 181 15.09 3.08 5.51
C ARG A 181 14.19 3.10 6.76
N CYS A 182 13.18 2.23 6.81
CA CYS A 182 12.31 2.09 7.99
C CYS A 182 13.07 1.49 9.18
N ALA A 183 13.90 0.47 8.92
CA ALA A 183 14.73 -0.21 9.89
C ALA A 183 15.88 0.66 10.36
N ALA A 184 16.49 1.51 9.52
CA ALA A 184 17.49 2.49 9.97
C ALA A 184 16.92 3.50 10.99
N ARG A 185 15.60 3.74 10.96
CA ARG A 185 14.90 4.53 11.98
C ARG A 185 14.57 3.73 13.24
N ALA A 186 14.33 2.42 13.10
CA ALA A 186 14.03 1.50 14.22
C ALA A 186 15.28 0.92 14.91
N SER A 187 16.41 0.82 14.20
CA SER A 187 17.64 0.13 14.63
C SER A 187 18.51 0.96 15.55
N ARG A 188 18.20 2.23 15.80
CA ARG A 188 18.76 2.96 16.95
C ARG A 188 18.38 2.32 18.30
N ARG A 189 17.46 1.34 18.35
CA ARG A 189 17.01 0.71 19.60
C ARG A 189 17.29 -0.79 19.77
N ARG A 190 17.91 -1.49 18.81
CA ARG A 190 18.28 -2.90 19.03
C ARG A 190 19.60 -3.24 18.36
N ARG A 191 20.71 -3.07 19.10
CA ARG A 191 21.89 -3.91 18.90
C ARG A 191 21.50 -5.34 19.33
N PRO A 192 21.78 -6.39 18.55
CA PRO A 192 21.80 -7.74 19.11
C PRO A 192 22.92 -7.78 20.16
N ALA A 193 22.62 -8.32 21.34
CA ALA A 193 23.60 -8.53 22.40
C ALA A 193 24.62 -9.57 21.92
N SER A 194 25.89 -9.18 21.82
CA SER A 194 27.00 -10.12 21.71
C SER A 194 27.20 -10.79 23.07
N ALA A 195 27.06 -12.10 23.13
CA ALA A 195 27.50 -12.89 24.29
C ALA A 195 29.05 -12.92 24.33
N PRO A 196 29.67 -12.90 25.52
CA PRO A 196 31.13 -12.90 25.62
C PRO A 196 31.72 -14.25 25.21
N SER A 197 32.79 -14.20 24.42
CA SER A 197 33.64 -15.35 24.14
C SER A 197 34.26 -15.88 25.43
N ARG A 198 34.06 -17.17 25.72
CA ARG A 198 34.88 -17.88 26.71
C ARG A 198 36.08 -18.48 26.00
N SER A 199 37.26 -17.99 26.35
CA SER A 199 38.54 -18.60 26.07
C SER A 199 38.68 -19.94 26.79
N ARG A 200 39.20 -20.94 26.09
CA ARG A 200 40.16 -21.91 26.63
C ARG A 200 41.17 -22.22 25.54
#